data_AF-A0A9W8ZUH7-F1
#
_entry.id   AF-A0A9W8ZUH7-F1
#
_cell.length_a   1.000
_cell.length_b   1.000
_cell.length_c   1.000
_cell.angle_alpha   90.00
_cell.angle_beta   90.00
_cell.angle_gamma   90.00
#
_symmetry.space_group_name_H-M   'P 1'
#
loop_
_entity.id
_entity.type
_entity.pdbx_description
1 polymer ?
#
loop_
_entity_poly.entity_id
_entity_poly.type
_entity_poly.pdbx_seq_one_letter_code
_entity_poly.pdbx_strand_id
1 'polypeptide(L)'
;MLSTSISTRLLRVFRTRASGNLFVTASTPALTRNRSIESGPPRSQRTPQTAAHVAALPPIPLGSEDRPTPWLNVSEMLRYFVPLITSTPWRGYTTRTVIRRSLRRNPKRAPEKDEPVGNGLVLTANYFFSEIAHASEFAAEVKNIAREEKHHPSPPSVFNNSGTDATVKRVAQVAIRINTHEACVPEEISELGSSVHPVAFPKSLKVPGVTMRDIRFAMLVDQLFRDQFLQVDSKSENDKKTGIVSLIAVPGAPSPYVDSNANLRMQITNILTSANENSNDSVSVHPESIQMITDTIRSVLRARFCPCCGLPHKLVECPIRFDYPPRDHQTCKHCRKTGHWSVDCEDKQKDIS
;
A
#
# COMPACT_ATOMS: atom_id res chain seq x y z
N MET A 1 41.45 -57.55 18.41
CA MET A 1 40.84 -57.38 17.08
C MET A 1 40.30 -55.96 17.00
N LEU A 2 40.79 -55.20 16.02
CA LEU A 2 40.18 -54.08 15.27
C LEU A 2 39.27 -53.09 16.02
N SER A 3 39.25 -51.78 15.78
CA SER A 3 40.05 -50.82 15.03
C SER A 3 39.30 -49.48 15.21
N THR A 4 40.06 -48.41 15.28
CA THR A 4 39.72 -46.98 15.30
C THR A 4 38.59 -46.50 14.36
N SER A 5 37.89 -45.44 14.76
CA SER A 5 37.56 -44.31 13.87
C SER A 5 37.24 -43.05 14.68
N ILE A 6 38.21 -42.13 14.72
CA ILE A 6 38.04 -40.73 15.17
C ILE A 6 38.01 -39.88 13.90
N SER A 7 36.98 -39.06 13.79
CA SER A 7 36.66 -38.22 12.64
C SER A 7 37.55 -36.97 12.57
N THR A 8 38.33 -36.85 11.49
CA THR A 8 39.12 -35.68 11.10
C THR A 8 38.24 -34.65 10.39
N ARG A 9 38.15 -33.42 10.90
CA ARG A 9 37.57 -32.27 10.19
C ARG A 9 38.66 -31.45 9.49
N LEU A 10 38.42 -31.25 8.21
CA LEU A 10 39.22 -30.51 7.22
C LEU A 10 39.35 -29.01 7.52
N LEU A 11 40.58 -28.52 7.51
CA LEU A 11 40.94 -27.11 7.33
C LEU A 11 40.83 -26.74 5.84
N ARG A 12 40.01 -25.73 5.51
CA ARG A 12 39.99 -25.10 4.18
C ARG A 12 41.03 -23.99 4.12
N VAL A 13 41.98 -24.15 3.20
CA VAL A 13 42.94 -23.13 2.76
C VAL A 13 42.25 -22.21 1.75
N PHE A 14 42.23 -20.90 2.01
CA PHE A 14 41.88 -19.90 1.00
C PHE A 14 43.11 -19.53 0.18
N ARG A 15 43.09 -19.84 -1.12
CA ARG A 15 44.03 -19.34 -2.13
C ARG A 15 43.59 -17.95 -2.57
N THR A 16 44.40 -16.95 -2.30
CA THR A 16 44.32 -15.62 -2.93
C THR A 16 44.94 -15.69 -4.32
N ARG A 17 44.15 -15.43 -5.36
CA ARG A 17 44.66 -15.14 -6.72
C ARG A 17 44.75 -13.62 -6.88
N ALA A 18 45.96 -13.15 -7.10
CA ALA A 18 46.26 -11.81 -7.59
C ALA A 18 45.99 -11.77 -9.11
N SER A 19 45.17 -10.82 -9.53
CA SER A 19 44.97 -10.47 -10.93
C SER A 19 45.24 -8.98 -11.05
N GLY A 20 46.43 -8.63 -11.57
CA GLY A 20 46.71 -7.28 -12.03
C GLY A 20 46.02 -7.04 -13.36
N ASN A 21 45.42 -5.87 -13.52
CA ASN A 21 45.15 -5.29 -14.84
C ASN A 21 45.31 -3.77 -14.75
N LEU A 22 46.09 -3.25 -15.69
CA LEU A 22 46.42 -1.85 -15.88
C LEU A 22 45.16 -1.01 -16.15
N PHE A 23 45.05 0.13 -15.46
CA PHE A 23 44.15 1.22 -15.81
C PHE A 23 44.85 2.14 -16.82
N VAL A 24 44.22 2.36 -17.97
CA VAL A 24 44.49 3.49 -18.86
C VAL A 24 43.42 4.55 -18.55
N THR A 25 43.81 5.64 -17.91
CA THR A 25 42.93 6.79 -17.66
C THR A 25 43.04 7.79 -18.81
N ALA A 26 41.99 7.90 -19.62
CA ALA A 26 41.80 9.02 -20.53
C ALA A 26 40.95 10.09 -19.84
N SER A 27 41.56 11.24 -19.58
CA SER A 27 40.91 12.41 -18.98
C SER A 27 39.96 13.08 -19.99
N THR A 28 38.69 13.22 -19.61
CA THR A 28 37.70 14.02 -20.35
C THR A 28 37.36 15.27 -19.53
N PRO A 29 37.33 16.48 -20.12
CA PRO A 29 37.07 17.71 -19.37
C PRO A 29 35.60 17.82 -18.92
N ALA A 30 35.40 18.19 -17.66
CA ALA A 30 34.10 18.41 -17.05
C ALA A 30 33.49 19.73 -17.54
N LEU A 31 32.33 19.64 -18.20
CA LEU A 31 31.44 20.77 -18.48
C LEU A 31 30.57 21.02 -17.24
N THR A 32 30.89 22.05 -16.48
CA THR A 32 30.10 22.53 -15.33
C THR A 32 28.82 23.19 -15.83
N ARG A 33 27.70 22.45 -15.78
CA ARG A 33 26.36 22.98 -16.08
C ARG A 33 25.75 23.54 -14.79
N ASN A 34 25.85 24.86 -14.62
CA ASN A 34 25.14 25.60 -13.57
C ASN A 34 23.62 25.45 -13.79
N ARG A 35 22.97 24.63 -12.96
CA ARG A 35 21.50 24.51 -12.92
C ARG A 35 21.01 25.39 -11.78
N SER A 36 20.45 26.54 -12.12
CA SER A 36 19.68 27.37 -11.21
C SER A 36 18.54 26.53 -10.64
N ILE A 37 18.53 26.35 -9.33
CA ILE A 37 17.46 25.65 -8.61
C ILE A 37 16.31 26.64 -8.49
N GLU A 38 15.33 26.53 -9.39
CA GLU A 38 14.05 27.20 -9.21
C GLU A 38 13.34 26.62 -7.98
N SER A 39 13.04 27.48 -7.02
CA SER A 39 12.24 27.18 -5.85
C SER A 39 10.84 26.73 -6.29
N GLY A 40 10.60 25.42 -6.26
CA GLY A 40 9.25 24.87 -6.46
C GLY A 40 8.25 25.40 -5.43
N PRO A 41 6.94 25.27 -5.70
CA PRO A 41 5.89 25.80 -4.83
C PRO A 41 6.01 25.28 -3.39
N PRO A 42 5.63 26.09 -2.39
CA PRO A 42 5.73 25.72 -0.98
C PRO A 42 4.94 24.43 -0.74
N ARG A 43 5.68 23.40 -0.33
CA ARG A 43 5.19 22.04 -0.10
C ARG A 43 4.18 22.09 1.05
N SER A 44 2.95 21.58 0.81
CA SER A 44 1.86 21.56 1.79
C SER A 44 2.34 21.00 3.14
N GLN A 45 2.48 21.89 4.13
CA GLN A 45 2.81 21.51 5.50
C GLN A 45 1.56 20.88 6.11
N ARG A 46 1.61 19.58 6.40
CA ARG A 46 0.52 18.93 7.14
C ARG A 46 0.54 19.40 8.58
N THR A 47 -0.62 19.87 9.04
CA THR A 47 -0.87 20.32 10.41
C THR A 47 -0.64 19.20 11.43
N PRO A 48 -0.11 19.51 12.63
CA PRO A 48 -0.04 18.56 13.74
C PRO A 48 -1.42 17.93 14.02
N GLN A 49 -1.48 16.64 14.30
CA GLN A 49 -2.71 15.99 14.75
C GLN A 49 -3.10 16.58 16.11
N THR A 50 -4.21 17.31 16.16
CA THR A 50 -4.76 17.85 17.41
C THR A 50 -5.70 16.82 18.06
N ALA A 51 -5.89 16.90 19.38
CA ALA A 51 -6.86 16.06 20.09
C ALA A 51 -8.28 16.14 19.47
N ALA A 52 -8.63 17.29 18.90
CA ALA A 52 -9.89 17.48 18.17
C ALA A 52 -9.99 16.62 16.89
N HIS A 53 -8.90 16.44 16.13
CA HIS A 53 -8.90 15.56 14.95
C HIS A 53 -9.08 14.09 15.33
N VAL A 54 -8.58 13.70 16.50
CA VAL A 54 -8.73 12.32 17.01
C VAL A 54 -10.15 12.07 17.51
N ALA A 55 -10.75 13.03 18.21
CA ALA A 55 -12.15 12.96 18.64
C ALA A 55 -13.14 12.90 17.47
N ALA A 56 -12.70 13.28 16.26
CA ALA A 56 -13.50 13.19 15.04
C ALA A 56 -13.52 11.78 14.41
N LEU A 57 -12.75 10.82 14.94
CA LEU A 57 -12.86 9.43 14.48
C LEU A 57 -14.22 8.84 14.90
N PRO A 58 -14.87 8.06 14.02
CA PRO A 58 -16.09 7.36 14.39
C PRO A 58 -15.83 6.38 15.55
N PRO A 59 -16.88 5.92 16.25
CA PRO A 59 -16.73 4.85 17.23
C PRO A 59 -16.14 3.60 16.56
N ILE A 60 -15.33 2.85 17.31
CA ILE A 60 -14.72 1.62 16.82
C ILE A 60 -15.85 0.65 16.43
N PRO A 61 -15.88 0.18 15.17
CA PRO A 61 -16.95 -0.69 14.71
C PRO A 61 -16.92 -2.03 15.45
N LEU A 62 -18.08 -2.69 15.59
CA LEU A 62 -18.18 -4.03 16.14
C LEU A 62 -17.49 -5.04 15.21
N GLY A 63 -16.97 -6.14 15.78
CA GLY A 63 -16.39 -7.22 14.98
C GLY A 63 -17.45 -7.91 14.13
N SER A 64 -17.17 -8.16 12.85
CA SER A 64 -18.00 -9.00 11.99
C SER A 64 -17.48 -10.44 12.02
N GLU A 65 -18.38 -11.37 12.32
CA GLU A 65 -18.14 -12.81 12.25
C GLU A 65 -18.37 -13.38 10.84
N ASP A 66 -18.90 -12.57 9.92
CA ASP A 66 -19.32 -13.03 8.59
C ASP A 66 -18.13 -13.49 7.75
N ARG A 67 -18.32 -14.65 7.11
CA ARG A 67 -17.37 -15.25 6.17
C ARG A 67 -18.10 -15.71 4.91
N PRO A 68 -17.59 -15.38 3.71
CA PRO A 68 -16.42 -14.55 3.44
C PRO A 68 -16.68 -13.08 3.80
N THR A 69 -15.63 -12.38 4.22
CA THR A 69 -15.77 -11.01 4.70
C THR A 69 -15.79 -10.06 3.50
N PRO A 70 -16.83 -9.23 3.35
CA PRO A 70 -16.90 -8.26 2.26
C PRO A 70 -15.84 -7.16 2.45
N TRP A 71 -15.39 -6.55 1.35
CA TRP A 71 -14.70 -5.25 1.46
C TRP A 71 -15.64 -4.24 2.10
N LEU A 72 -15.05 -3.14 2.57
CA LEU A 72 -15.80 -1.94 2.87
C LEU A 72 -16.65 -1.55 1.66
N ASN A 73 -17.96 -1.37 1.87
CA ASN A 73 -18.80 -0.71 0.88
C ASN A 73 -18.53 0.82 0.87
N VAL A 74 -19.16 1.55 -0.05
CA VAL A 74 -18.91 3.00 -0.20
C VAL A 74 -19.24 3.79 1.08
N SER A 75 -20.36 3.45 1.74
CA SER A 75 -20.79 4.10 2.98
C SER A 75 -19.79 3.84 4.12
N GLU A 76 -19.33 2.60 4.27
CA GLU A 76 -18.30 2.23 5.25
C GLU A 76 -16.95 2.89 4.96
N MET A 77 -16.58 3.03 3.69
CA MET A 77 -15.38 3.77 3.30
C MET A 77 -15.47 5.24 3.71
N LEU A 78 -16.61 5.89 3.46
CA LEU A 78 -16.84 7.28 3.89
C LEU A 78 -16.82 7.41 5.41
N ARG A 79 -17.52 6.51 6.10
CA ARG A 79 -17.71 6.58 7.55
C ARG A 79 -16.44 6.26 8.32
N TYR A 80 -15.65 5.28 7.89
CA TYR A 80 -14.52 4.77 8.66
C TYR A 80 -13.17 4.94 7.97
N PHE A 81 -13.06 4.53 6.71
CA PHE A 81 -11.77 4.51 6.02
C PHE A 81 -11.22 5.92 5.79
N VAL A 82 -12.03 6.85 5.30
CA VAL A 82 -11.60 8.23 5.02
C VAL A 82 -11.14 8.93 6.30
N PRO A 83 -11.94 9.00 7.39
CA PRO A 83 -11.49 9.61 8.65
C PRO A 83 -10.21 8.99 9.19
N LEU A 84 -10.08 7.66 9.09
CA LEU A 84 -8.88 6.94 9.52
C LEU A 84 -7.65 7.46 8.76
N ILE A 85 -7.66 7.46 7.42
CA ILE A 85 -6.44 7.80 6.66
C ILE A 85 -6.15 9.31 6.58
N THR A 86 -7.13 10.16 6.88
CA THR A 86 -6.93 11.62 6.99
C THR A 86 -6.43 12.03 8.37
N SER A 87 -6.89 11.35 9.43
CA SER A 87 -6.68 11.80 10.82
C SER A 87 -5.62 11.01 11.57
N THR A 88 -5.12 9.91 11.01
CA THR A 88 -4.13 9.01 11.66
C THR A 88 -2.90 8.79 10.76
N PRO A 89 -1.86 8.06 11.22
CA PRO A 89 -0.72 7.67 10.39
C PRO A 89 -1.07 6.67 9.28
N TRP A 90 -2.25 6.05 9.32
CA TRP A 90 -2.65 5.03 8.37
C TRP A 90 -2.80 5.58 6.95
N ARG A 91 -2.38 4.79 5.97
CA ARG A 91 -2.47 5.10 4.55
C ARG A 91 -3.02 3.90 3.80
N GLY A 92 -3.98 4.16 2.91
CA GLY A 92 -4.43 3.20 1.92
C GLY A 92 -3.54 3.24 0.70
N TYR A 93 -3.11 2.08 0.21
CA TYR A 93 -2.47 1.96 -1.08
C TYR A 93 -2.82 0.63 -1.74
N THR A 94 -2.59 0.58 -3.03
CA THR A 94 -2.90 -0.58 -3.86
C THR A 94 -1.64 -1.44 -3.96
N THR A 95 -1.70 -2.68 -3.49
CA THR A 95 -0.58 -3.60 -3.66
C THR A 95 -0.86 -4.57 -4.79
N ARG A 96 0.20 -4.95 -5.49
CA ARG A 96 0.21 -6.12 -6.36
C ARG A 96 0.29 -7.34 -5.47
N THR A 97 -0.82 -8.04 -5.27
CA THR A 97 -0.78 -9.34 -4.57
C THR A 97 -0.76 -10.43 -5.62
N VAL A 98 0.34 -11.17 -5.67
CA VAL A 98 0.28 -12.51 -6.27
C VAL A 98 -0.24 -13.39 -5.14
N ILE A 99 -1.47 -13.91 -5.25
CA ILE A 99 -1.85 -15.03 -4.39
C ILE A 99 -0.99 -16.18 -4.89
N ARG A 100 0.18 -16.33 -4.28
CA ARG A 100 0.86 -17.61 -4.27
C ARG A 100 -0.12 -18.50 -3.54
N ARG A 101 -0.89 -19.32 -4.28
CA ARG A 101 -1.56 -20.45 -3.65
C ARG A 101 -0.44 -21.10 -2.86
N SER A 102 -0.57 -21.12 -1.54
CA SER A 102 0.33 -21.89 -0.69
C SER A 102 0.03 -23.35 -0.99
N LEU A 103 0.42 -23.78 -2.19
CA LEU A 103 0.61 -25.15 -2.54
C LEU A 103 1.67 -25.58 -1.54
N ARG A 104 1.23 -26.18 -0.43
CA ARG A 104 1.98 -27.21 0.25
C ARG A 104 2.65 -27.97 -0.86
N ARG A 105 3.97 -27.77 -1.00
CA ARG A 105 4.79 -28.28 -2.10
C ARG A 105 4.52 -29.78 -2.17
N ASN A 106 3.61 -30.19 -3.03
CA ASN A 106 3.57 -31.55 -3.49
C ASN A 106 4.52 -31.52 -4.68
N PRO A 107 5.79 -31.95 -4.53
CA PRO A 107 6.82 -31.80 -5.57
C PRO A 107 6.46 -32.50 -6.89
N LYS A 108 5.39 -33.31 -6.90
CA LYS A 108 4.87 -34.02 -8.06
C LYS A 108 3.80 -33.27 -8.85
N ARG A 109 3.19 -32.20 -8.33
CA ARG A 109 2.20 -31.43 -9.09
C ARG A 109 2.93 -30.39 -9.92
N ALA A 110 2.73 -30.42 -11.24
CA ALA A 110 3.22 -29.39 -12.15
C ALA A 110 2.85 -28.01 -11.57
N PRO A 111 3.73 -27.01 -11.69
CA PRO A 111 3.45 -25.67 -11.20
C PRO A 111 2.18 -25.17 -11.88
N GLU A 112 1.06 -25.23 -11.16
CA GLU A 112 -0.17 -24.57 -11.54
C GLU A 112 0.21 -23.10 -11.66
N LYS A 113 0.05 -22.51 -12.86
CA LYS A 113 0.48 -21.14 -13.13
C LYS A 113 -0.15 -20.24 -12.06
N ASP A 114 0.68 -19.52 -11.31
CA ASP A 114 0.21 -18.52 -10.35
C ASP A 114 -0.72 -17.54 -11.09
N GLU A 115 -2.02 -17.63 -10.85
CA GLU A 115 -2.98 -16.69 -11.42
C GLU A 115 -2.87 -15.37 -10.64
N PRO A 116 -2.66 -14.23 -11.31
CA PRO A 116 -2.63 -12.95 -10.64
C PRO A 116 -4.05 -12.59 -10.17
N VAL A 117 -4.30 -12.69 -8.87
CA VAL A 117 -5.63 -12.46 -8.27
C VAL A 117 -5.91 -10.96 -8.01
N GLY A 118 -5.55 -10.09 -8.96
CA GLY A 118 -5.84 -8.66 -8.87
C GLY A 118 -5.00 -7.86 -7.85
N ASN A 119 -5.26 -6.56 -7.79
CA ASN A 119 -4.70 -5.68 -6.77
C ASN A 119 -5.65 -5.61 -5.58
N GLY A 120 -5.07 -5.62 -4.39
CA GLY A 120 -5.82 -5.37 -3.19
C GLY A 120 -5.59 -3.98 -2.63
N LEU A 121 -6.60 -3.47 -1.93
CA LEU A 121 -6.43 -2.34 -1.03
C LEU A 121 -5.74 -2.83 0.25
N VAL A 122 -4.70 -2.13 0.66
CA VAL A 122 -3.91 -2.44 1.86
C VAL A 122 -3.78 -1.18 2.69
N LEU A 123 -3.93 -1.34 4.00
CA LEU A 123 -3.64 -0.31 4.98
C LEU A 123 -2.22 -0.47 5.52
N THR A 124 -1.48 0.62 5.62
CA THR A 124 -0.18 0.64 6.30
C THR A 124 -0.04 1.86 7.19
N ALA A 125 0.68 1.69 8.30
CA ALA A 125 1.09 2.77 9.17
C ALA A 125 2.56 2.57 9.56
N ASN A 126 3.25 3.68 9.78
CA ASN A 126 4.59 3.72 10.32
C ASN A 126 4.55 4.51 11.62
N TYR A 127 4.92 3.85 12.71
CA TYR A 127 5.05 4.46 14.03
C TYR A 127 6.53 4.63 14.34
N PHE A 128 6.91 5.78 14.89
CA PHE A 128 8.30 6.17 15.11
C PHE A 128 8.54 6.39 16.60
N PHE A 129 9.71 5.96 17.08
CA PHE A 129 10.10 5.96 18.49
C PHE A 129 11.56 6.42 18.63
N SER A 130 11.91 7.12 19.71
CA SER A 130 13.33 7.40 20.02
C SER A 130 14.12 6.14 20.30
N GLU A 131 13.48 5.15 20.91
CA GLU A 131 14.13 4.00 21.50
C GLU A 131 13.56 2.71 20.93
N ILE A 132 14.48 1.78 20.63
CA ILE A 132 14.11 0.47 20.10
C ILE A 132 13.32 -0.37 21.12
N ALA A 133 13.50 -0.12 22.41
CA ALA A 133 12.76 -0.78 23.49
C ALA A 133 11.25 -0.48 23.37
N HIS A 134 10.86 0.80 23.32
CA HIS A 134 9.46 1.21 23.13
C HIS A 134 8.87 0.71 21.81
N ALA A 135 9.65 0.75 20.72
CA ALA A 135 9.20 0.19 19.44
C ALA A 135 8.93 -1.33 19.53
N SER A 136 9.76 -2.06 20.28
CA SER A 136 9.61 -3.50 20.47
C SER A 136 8.41 -3.84 21.37
N GLU A 137 8.20 -3.06 22.43
CA GLU A 137 7.05 -3.16 23.31
C GLU A 137 5.74 -2.89 22.56
N PHE A 138 5.67 -1.78 21.82
CA PHE A 138 4.52 -1.48 20.97
C PHE A 138 4.25 -2.61 19.95
N ALA A 139 5.27 -3.15 19.30
CA ALA A 139 5.11 -4.27 18.38
C ALA A 139 4.63 -5.57 19.07
N ALA A 140 4.92 -5.76 20.36
CA ALA A 140 4.40 -6.87 21.15
C ALA A 140 2.91 -6.66 21.48
N GLU A 141 2.52 -5.46 21.88
CA GLU A 141 1.11 -5.12 22.16
C GLU A 141 0.24 -5.19 20.90
N VAL A 142 0.75 -4.78 19.73
CA VAL A 142 0.06 -4.99 18.44
C VAL A 142 -0.21 -6.48 18.16
N LYS A 143 0.68 -7.38 18.59
CA LYS A 143 0.44 -8.83 18.49
C LYS A 143 -0.63 -9.31 19.48
N ASN A 144 -0.76 -8.67 20.64
CA ASN A 144 -1.84 -8.96 21.58
C ASN A 144 -3.20 -8.62 20.95
N ILE A 145 -3.34 -7.40 20.42
CA ILE A 145 -4.54 -6.97 19.67
C ILE A 145 -4.85 -7.97 18.54
N ALA A 146 -3.84 -8.41 17.79
CA ALA A 146 -4.05 -9.35 16.68
C ALA A 146 -4.60 -10.72 17.13
N ARG A 147 -4.18 -11.19 18.30
CA ARG A 147 -4.68 -12.44 18.89
C ARG A 147 -6.13 -12.28 19.36
N GLU A 148 -6.44 -11.18 20.03
CA GLU A 148 -7.78 -10.89 20.54
C GLU A 148 -8.80 -10.72 19.40
N GLU A 149 -8.45 -9.93 18.39
CA GLU A 149 -9.29 -9.70 17.21
C GLU A 149 -9.30 -10.89 16.23
N LYS A 150 -8.52 -11.95 16.50
CA LYS A 150 -8.32 -13.11 15.63
C LYS A 150 -7.99 -12.70 14.18
N HIS A 151 -7.32 -11.56 14.02
CA HIS A 151 -7.00 -10.93 12.74
C HIS A 151 -5.54 -10.51 12.75
N HIS A 152 -4.74 -11.12 11.87
CA HIS A 152 -3.30 -10.98 11.94
C HIS A 152 -2.79 -10.02 10.87
N PRO A 153 -2.06 -8.94 11.25
CA PRO A 153 -1.35 -8.12 10.28
C PRO A 153 -0.21 -8.92 9.65
N SER A 154 0.40 -8.38 8.58
CA SER A 154 1.76 -8.80 8.25
C SER A 154 2.66 -8.58 9.48
N PRO A 155 3.61 -9.48 9.79
CA PRO A 155 4.44 -9.37 10.98
C PRO A 155 5.02 -7.95 11.14
N PRO A 156 4.73 -7.25 12.25
CA PRO A 156 5.25 -5.91 12.48
C PRO A 156 6.76 -5.95 12.40
N SER A 157 7.33 -5.08 11.57
CA SER A 157 8.77 -5.03 11.36
C SER A 157 9.34 -3.86 12.14
N VAL A 158 10.26 -4.15 13.06
CA VAL A 158 10.99 -3.14 13.82
C VAL A 158 12.30 -2.85 13.09
N PHE A 159 12.47 -1.61 12.66
CA PHE A 159 13.68 -1.15 11.98
C PHE A 159 14.40 -0.13 12.85
N ASN A 160 15.73 -0.19 12.85
CA ASN A 160 16.55 0.90 13.37
C ASN A 160 17.10 1.64 12.15
N ASN A 161 16.49 2.79 11.82
CA ASN A 161 16.99 3.61 10.73
C ASN A 161 18.24 4.34 11.22
N SER A 162 19.40 3.69 11.09
CA SER A 162 20.67 4.41 11.14
C SER A 162 20.81 5.17 9.82
N GLY A 163 20.47 6.45 9.83
CA GLY A 163 20.91 7.34 8.75
C GLY A 163 22.42 7.16 8.57
N THR A 164 22.87 7.09 7.32
CA THR A 164 24.31 7.05 6.99
C THR A 164 25.03 8.31 7.46
N ASP A 165 24.27 9.38 7.69
CA ASP A 165 24.74 10.63 8.24
C ASP A 165 24.71 10.56 9.78
N ALA A 166 25.87 10.73 10.40
CA ALA A 166 26.06 10.72 11.85
C ALA A 166 25.23 11.81 12.58
N THR A 167 24.72 12.80 11.85
CA THR A 167 23.86 13.86 12.40
C THR A 167 22.38 13.46 12.48
N VAL A 168 21.96 12.43 11.76
CA VAL A 168 20.56 11.98 11.77
C VAL A 168 20.34 11.09 12.98
N LYS A 169 19.63 11.63 13.98
CA LYS A 169 19.21 10.90 15.18
C LYS A 169 18.55 9.58 14.76
N ARG A 170 19.04 8.45 15.30
CA ARG A 170 18.45 7.14 15.05
C ARG A 170 17.01 7.15 15.54
N VAL A 171 16.10 6.73 14.68
CA VAL A 171 14.68 6.59 15.01
C VAL A 171 14.32 5.13 14.80
N ALA A 172 13.80 4.50 15.84
CA ALA A 172 13.23 3.17 15.74
C ALA A 172 11.84 3.28 15.09
N GLN A 173 11.52 2.37 14.18
CA GLN A 173 10.27 2.41 13.42
C GLN A 173 9.57 1.07 13.51
N VAL A 174 8.25 1.09 13.73
CA VAL A 174 7.37 -0.08 13.59
C VAL A 174 6.48 0.14 12.37
N ALA A 175 6.69 -0.68 11.34
CA ALA A 175 5.85 -0.70 10.15
C ALA A 175 4.77 -1.78 10.28
N ILE A 176 3.51 -1.39 10.13
CA ILE A 176 2.35 -2.29 10.20
C ILE A 176 1.66 -2.26 8.84
N ARG A 177 1.24 -3.45 8.39
CA ARG A 177 0.53 -3.64 7.12
C ARG A 177 -0.60 -4.63 7.31
N ILE A 178 -1.82 -4.24 6.95
CA ILE A 178 -3.03 -5.04 7.13
C ILE A 178 -3.87 -5.08 5.87
N ASN A 179 -4.41 -6.25 5.60
CA ASN A 179 -5.42 -6.52 4.59
C ASN A 179 -6.01 -7.90 4.87
N THR A 180 -7.26 -8.10 4.50
CA THR A 180 -7.87 -9.42 4.45
C THR A 180 -7.53 -10.07 3.11
N HIS A 181 -6.95 -11.28 3.12
CA HIS A 181 -6.46 -11.93 1.89
C HIS A 181 -7.57 -12.46 0.97
N GLU A 182 -8.69 -12.89 1.54
CA GLU A 182 -9.82 -13.48 0.82
C GLU A 182 -11.10 -12.68 1.07
N ALA A 183 -11.06 -11.39 0.74
CA ALA A 183 -12.23 -10.54 0.88
C ALA A 183 -13.05 -10.54 -0.42
N CYS A 184 -14.37 -10.54 -0.29
CA CYS A 184 -15.28 -10.46 -1.44
C CYS A 184 -15.49 -9.00 -1.83
N VAL A 185 -15.48 -8.71 -3.13
CA VAL A 185 -15.81 -7.37 -3.63
C VAL A 185 -17.33 -7.18 -3.56
N PRO A 186 -17.83 -6.15 -2.85
CA PRO A 186 -19.25 -5.83 -2.83
C PRO A 186 -19.79 -5.56 -4.25
N GLU A 187 -21.08 -5.83 -4.43
CA GLU A 187 -21.76 -5.64 -5.72
C GLU A 187 -21.70 -4.17 -6.16
N GLU A 188 -21.86 -3.24 -5.21
CA GLU A 188 -21.83 -1.79 -5.46
C GLU A 188 -20.46 -1.35 -5.99
N ILE A 189 -19.37 -1.91 -5.44
CA ILE A 189 -18.02 -1.62 -5.94
C ILE A 189 -17.79 -2.22 -7.32
N SER A 190 -18.42 -3.37 -7.59
CA SER A 190 -18.35 -4.00 -8.90
C SER A 190 -19.07 -3.18 -9.98
N GLU A 191 -20.23 -2.63 -9.65
CA GLU A 191 -21.00 -1.74 -10.52
C GLU A 191 -20.29 -0.40 -10.79
N LEU A 192 -19.57 0.14 -9.80
CA LEU A 192 -18.71 1.31 -10.02
C LEU A 192 -17.60 1.06 -11.04
N GLY A 193 -17.14 -0.19 -11.15
CA GLY A 193 -16.24 -0.63 -12.22
C GLY A 193 -16.94 -0.64 -13.58
N SER A 194 -18.23 -0.99 -13.61
CA SER A 194 -19.01 -1.18 -14.83
C SER A 194 -19.19 0.09 -15.67
N SER A 195 -19.26 1.26 -15.02
CA SER A 195 -19.34 2.54 -15.74
C SER A 195 -18.03 2.92 -16.44
N VAL A 196 -16.91 2.32 -16.02
CA VAL A 196 -15.60 2.49 -16.64
C VAL A 196 -15.29 1.34 -17.60
N HIS A 197 -15.85 0.15 -17.36
CA HIS A 197 -15.57 -1.07 -18.11
C HIS A 197 -16.82 -1.95 -18.28
N PRO A 198 -17.11 -2.48 -19.48
CA PRO A 198 -18.39 -3.16 -19.75
C PRO A 198 -18.60 -4.51 -19.04
N VAL A 199 -17.64 -4.99 -18.25
CA VAL A 199 -17.72 -6.33 -17.64
C VAL A 199 -17.81 -6.24 -16.12
N ALA A 200 -18.91 -6.75 -15.57
CA ALA A 200 -19.10 -6.89 -14.13
C ALA A 200 -18.12 -7.93 -13.54
N PHE A 201 -17.63 -7.69 -12.34
CA PHE A 201 -16.84 -8.69 -11.63
C PHE A 201 -17.72 -9.89 -11.23
N PRO A 202 -17.19 -11.13 -11.28
CA PRO A 202 -17.90 -12.28 -10.71
C PRO A 202 -18.15 -12.05 -9.22
N LYS A 203 -19.37 -12.33 -8.71
CA LYS A 203 -19.69 -12.23 -7.27
C LYS A 203 -18.79 -13.12 -6.39
N SER A 204 -18.23 -14.18 -6.97
CA SER A 204 -17.29 -15.09 -6.31
C SER A 204 -15.83 -14.60 -6.32
N LEU A 205 -15.54 -13.42 -6.91
CA LEU A 205 -14.20 -12.89 -6.99
C LEU A 205 -13.69 -12.52 -5.59
N LYS A 206 -12.73 -13.31 -5.12
CA LYS A 206 -11.97 -13.06 -3.90
C LYS A 206 -10.70 -12.32 -4.25
N VAL A 207 -10.51 -11.13 -3.68
CA VAL A 207 -9.29 -10.34 -3.83
C VAL A 207 -8.88 -9.80 -2.47
N PRO A 208 -7.57 -9.62 -2.23
CA PRO A 208 -7.13 -8.98 -1.00
C PRO A 208 -7.75 -7.60 -0.88
N GLY A 209 -8.20 -7.20 0.31
CA GLY A 209 -8.78 -5.88 0.48
C GLY A 209 -8.92 -5.47 1.93
N VAL A 210 -9.47 -4.28 2.12
CA VAL A 210 -9.76 -3.72 3.43
C VAL A 210 -11.20 -4.05 3.78
N THR A 211 -11.39 -4.61 4.96
CA THR A 211 -12.68 -4.97 5.54
C THR A 211 -12.91 -4.20 6.84
N MET A 212 -14.09 -4.34 7.44
CA MET A 212 -14.37 -3.74 8.75
C MET A 212 -13.45 -4.28 9.86
N ARG A 213 -12.95 -5.52 9.76
CA ARG A 213 -11.94 -6.04 10.70
C ARG A 213 -10.61 -5.32 10.58
N ASP A 214 -10.19 -4.99 9.36
CA ASP A 214 -8.96 -4.22 9.13
C ASP A 214 -9.09 -2.79 9.70
N ILE A 215 -10.23 -2.13 9.50
CA ILE A 215 -10.54 -0.82 10.09
C ILE A 215 -10.49 -0.87 11.62
N ARG A 216 -11.21 -1.83 12.22
CA ARG A 216 -11.26 -2.01 13.67
C ARG A 216 -9.87 -2.20 14.25
N PHE A 217 -9.09 -3.11 13.66
CA PHE A 217 -7.71 -3.37 14.07
C PHE A 217 -6.84 -2.11 13.97
N ALA A 218 -6.94 -1.36 12.86
CA ALA A 218 -6.18 -0.13 12.67
C ALA A 218 -6.50 0.93 13.74
N MET A 219 -7.78 1.10 14.07
CA MET A 219 -8.23 2.04 15.10
C MET A 219 -7.76 1.64 16.50
N LEU A 220 -7.81 0.34 16.85
CA LEU A 220 -7.31 -0.16 18.13
C LEU A 220 -5.80 0.04 18.29
N VAL A 221 -5.03 -0.24 17.24
CA VAL A 221 -3.56 -0.02 17.23
C VAL A 221 -3.23 1.47 17.40
N ASP A 222 -3.96 2.34 16.71
CA ASP A 222 -3.76 3.78 16.77
C ASP A 222 -4.19 4.35 18.14
N GLN A 223 -5.26 3.81 18.75
CA GLN A 223 -5.64 4.12 20.12
C GLN A 223 -4.56 3.68 21.13
N LEU A 224 -4.08 2.43 21.04
CA LEU A 224 -2.98 1.91 21.87
C LEU A 224 -1.76 2.85 21.80
N PHE A 225 -1.35 3.24 20.60
CA PHE A 225 -0.23 4.14 20.39
C PHE A 225 -0.43 5.49 21.10
N ARG A 226 -1.63 6.07 20.98
CA ARG A 226 -1.95 7.33 21.64
C ARG A 226 -1.94 7.21 23.16
N ASP A 227 -2.64 6.21 23.67
CA ASP A 227 -2.92 6.09 25.10
C ASP A 227 -1.67 5.75 25.90
N GLN A 228 -0.74 4.96 25.34
CA GLN A 228 0.44 4.47 26.06
C GLN A 228 1.76 5.09 25.59
N PHE A 229 1.87 5.48 24.31
CA PHE A 229 3.15 5.86 23.71
C PHE A 229 3.22 7.32 23.25
N LEU A 230 2.11 8.08 23.28
CA LEU A 230 2.10 9.52 22.98
C LEU A 230 1.92 10.41 24.20
N GLN A 231 1.78 9.86 25.41
CA GLN A 231 1.67 10.70 26.61
C GLN A 231 2.93 11.54 26.76
N VAL A 232 2.81 12.81 26.39
CA VAL A 232 3.81 13.84 26.65
C VAL A 232 3.78 14.02 28.15
N ASP A 233 4.88 13.69 28.83
CA ASP A 233 5.05 13.92 30.26
C ASP A 233 4.94 15.43 30.56
N SER A 234 3.72 15.94 30.65
CA SER A 234 3.42 17.34 30.93
C SER A 234 3.71 17.72 32.39
N LYS A 235 4.35 16.82 33.15
CA LYS A 235 4.67 17.00 34.57
C LYS A 235 6.15 16.80 34.90
N SER A 236 7.00 16.51 33.92
CA SER A 236 8.42 16.33 34.20
C SER A 236 9.27 17.44 33.61
N GLU A 237 9.40 18.52 34.39
CA GLU A 237 10.39 19.57 34.10
C GLU A 237 11.84 19.07 34.32
N ASN A 238 12.03 17.85 34.87
CA ASN A 238 13.35 17.33 35.26
C ASN A 238 13.73 15.93 34.74
N ASP A 239 12.83 15.12 34.16
CA ASP A 239 13.20 13.84 33.52
C ASP A 239 13.16 13.93 32.00
N LYS A 240 14.35 13.94 31.40
CA LYS A 240 14.60 13.87 29.94
C LYS A 240 14.24 12.49 29.33
N LYS A 241 13.17 11.83 29.78
CA LYS A 241 12.82 10.46 29.35
C LYS A 241 11.81 10.35 28.21
N THR A 242 11.19 11.44 27.76
CA THR A 242 10.22 11.35 26.65
C THR A 242 10.86 11.73 25.31
N GLY A 243 11.44 10.72 24.66
CA GLY A 243 11.95 10.78 23.30
C GLY A 243 10.88 10.52 22.23
N ILE A 244 9.72 11.19 22.26
CA ILE A 244 8.74 10.97 21.19
C ILE A 244 9.06 11.92 20.03
N VAL A 245 9.64 11.35 18.97
CA VAL A 245 9.77 12.03 17.69
C VAL A 245 8.39 12.06 17.05
N SER A 246 7.86 13.27 17.00
CA SER A 246 6.66 13.73 16.33
C SER A 246 6.08 12.82 15.23
N LEU A 247 4.75 12.74 15.19
CA LEU A 247 3.93 12.30 14.04
C LEU A 247 4.17 13.12 12.75
N ILE A 248 5.11 14.09 12.77
CA ILE A 248 5.57 14.80 11.58
C ILE A 248 6.23 13.79 10.65
N ALA A 249 5.54 13.52 9.54
CA ALA A 249 6.07 12.80 8.40
C ALA A 249 7.49 13.31 8.07
N VAL A 250 8.44 12.38 7.91
CA VAL A 250 9.78 12.69 7.40
C VAL A 250 9.61 13.48 6.09
N PRO A 251 10.07 14.74 6.01
CA PRO A 251 9.94 15.55 4.80
C PRO A 251 10.70 14.87 3.67
N GLY A 252 10.01 14.32 2.65
CA GLY A 252 10.72 13.68 1.54
C GLY A 252 9.97 12.63 0.75
N ALA A 253 8.97 11.93 1.30
CA ALA A 253 8.26 10.89 0.56
C ALA A 253 7.42 11.51 -0.60
N PRO A 254 7.60 11.09 -1.87
CA PRO A 254 6.83 11.63 -2.99
C PRO A 254 5.37 11.17 -2.96
N SER A 255 4.43 12.09 -3.20
CA SER A 255 2.99 11.80 -3.42
C SER A 255 2.70 11.78 -4.92
N PRO A 256 2.18 10.67 -5.50
CA PRO A 256 2.19 10.48 -6.95
C PRO A 256 0.86 10.71 -7.71
N TYR A 257 -0.05 11.61 -7.31
CA TYR A 257 -1.35 11.75 -8.01
C TYR A 257 -1.69 13.17 -8.50
N VAL A 258 -1.98 13.27 -9.81
CA VAL A 258 -2.52 14.43 -10.54
C VAL A 258 -3.96 14.09 -10.98
N ASP A 259 -4.86 15.06 -10.87
CA ASP A 259 -6.32 14.92 -11.01
C ASP A 259 -6.80 14.87 -12.47
N SER A 260 -7.77 14.00 -12.75
CA SER A 260 -8.52 13.90 -14.01
C SER A 260 -9.73 12.99 -13.81
N ASN A 261 -10.93 13.51 -13.50
CA ASN A 261 -12.25 12.96 -13.94
C ASN A 261 -13.46 13.68 -13.32
N ALA A 262 -14.19 14.48 -14.11
CA ALA A 262 -15.44 15.12 -13.71
C ALA A 262 -16.70 14.20 -13.85
N ASN A 263 -16.71 13.26 -14.79
CA ASN A 263 -17.89 12.42 -15.05
C ASN A 263 -18.17 11.36 -13.96
N LEU A 264 -17.14 10.86 -13.26
CA LEU A 264 -17.32 9.88 -12.18
C LEU A 264 -17.76 10.54 -10.86
N ARG A 265 -17.46 11.83 -10.68
CA ARG A 265 -17.99 12.63 -9.55
C ARG A 265 -19.51 12.62 -9.58
N MET A 266 -20.13 12.86 -10.73
CA MET A 266 -21.60 12.83 -10.84
C MET A 266 -22.21 11.48 -10.49
N GLN A 267 -21.62 10.37 -10.96
CA GLN A 267 -22.21 9.05 -10.72
C GLN A 267 -22.13 8.62 -9.25
N ILE A 268 -21.01 8.93 -8.57
CA ILE A 268 -20.85 8.59 -7.16
C ILE A 268 -21.62 9.58 -6.29
N THR A 269 -21.67 10.86 -6.66
CA THR A 269 -22.60 11.80 -6.02
C THR A 269 -24.03 11.30 -6.14
N ASN A 270 -24.49 10.84 -7.30
CA ASN A 270 -25.84 10.30 -7.44
C ASN A 270 -26.05 9.04 -6.58
N ILE A 271 -25.14 8.08 -6.58
CA ILE A 271 -25.23 6.88 -5.73
C ILE A 271 -25.28 7.27 -4.24
N LEU A 272 -24.48 8.26 -3.84
CA LEU A 272 -24.46 8.74 -2.46
C LEU A 272 -25.71 9.54 -2.11
N THR A 273 -26.24 10.34 -3.03
CA THR A 273 -27.51 11.05 -2.86
C THR A 273 -28.66 10.05 -2.73
N SER A 274 -28.70 8.99 -3.57
CA SER A 274 -29.69 7.92 -3.48
C SER A 274 -29.56 7.07 -2.21
N ALA A 275 -28.33 6.83 -1.73
CA ALA A 275 -28.10 6.14 -0.46
C ALA A 275 -28.48 7.00 0.75
N ASN A 276 -28.31 8.32 0.66
CA ASN A 276 -28.63 9.27 1.72
C ASN A 276 -30.14 9.56 1.81
N GLU A 277 -30.88 9.48 0.70
CA GLU A 277 -32.35 9.61 0.69
C GLU A 277 -33.06 8.51 1.51
N ASN A 278 -32.39 7.38 1.77
CA ASN A 278 -32.91 6.28 2.60
C ASN A 278 -32.42 6.30 4.05
N SER A 279 -31.60 7.29 4.44
CA SER A 279 -30.99 7.41 5.76
C SER A 279 -31.52 8.66 6.47
N ASN A 280 -32.29 8.48 7.54
CA ASN A 280 -32.77 9.59 8.39
C ASN A 280 -31.64 10.35 9.11
N ASP A 281 -30.40 9.86 9.06
CA ASP A 281 -29.21 10.55 9.56
C ASP A 281 -28.53 11.29 8.40
N SER A 282 -28.79 12.59 8.27
CA SER A 282 -28.22 13.45 7.24
C SER A 282 -26.74 13.78 7.54
N VAL A 283 -25.83 12.88 7.21
CA VAL A 283 -24.39 13.19 7.25
C VAL A 283 -24.05 14.00 6.00
N SER A 284 -23.67 15.28 6.17
CA SER A 284 -23.18 16.13 5.09
C SER A 284 -21.84 15.63 4.57
N VAL A 285 -21.84 14.86 3.49
CA VAL A 285 -20.61 14.35 2.85
C VAL A 285 -19.97 15.45 1.99
N HIS A 286 -18.72 15.82 2.30
CA HIS A 286 -17.99 16.82 1.51
C HIS A 286 -17.61 16.27 0.13
N PRO A 287 -17.76 17.04 -0.97
CA PRO A 287 -17.44 16.58 -2.34
C PRO A 287 -16.01 16.05 -2.52
N GLU A 288 -15.05 16.56 -1.75
CA GLU A 288 -13.65 16.12 -1.79
C GLU A 288 -13.47 14.68 -1.27
N SER A 289 -14.22 14.28 -0.24
CA SER A 289 -14.17 12.92 0.31
C SER A 289 -14.68 11.91 -0.72
N ILE A 290 -15.71 12.28 -1.48
CA ILE A 290 -16.24 11.49 -2.58
C ILE A 290 -15.17 11.29 -3.65
N GLN A 291 -14.52 12.37 -4.08
CA GLN A 291 -13.45 12.29 -5.08
C GLN A 291 -12.30 11.39 -4.60
N MET A 292 -11.89 11.52 -3.34
CA MET A 292 -10.81 10.73 -2.77
C MET A 292 -11.11 9.22 -2.76
N ILE A 293 -12.34 8.83 -2.38
CA ILE A 293 -12.77 7.42 -2.45
C ILE A 293 -12.80 6.95 -3.88
N THR A 294 -13.36 7.76 -4.77
CA THR A 294 -13.45 7.49 -6.20
C THR A 294 -12.07 7.19 -6.79
N ASP A 295 -11.09 8.05 -6.50
CA ASP A 295 -9.72 7.91 -6.96
C ASP A 295 -9.02 6.70 -6.32
N THR A 296 -9.32 6.41 -5.06
CA THR A 296 -8.81 5.23 -4.37
C THR A 296 -9.34 3.94 -5.00
N ILE A 297 -10.67 3.80 -5.14
CA ILE A 297 -11.32 2.65 -5.79
C ILE A 297 -10.77 2.51 -7.21
N ARG A 298 -10.72 3.59 -7.97
CA ARG A 298 -10.19 3.59 -9.33
C ARG A 298 -8.71 3.20 -9.37
N SER A 299 -7.87 3.66 -8.45
CA SER A 299 -6.47 3.26 -8.36
C SER A 299 -6.35 1.75 -8.08
N VAL A 300 -7.19 1.22 -7.18
CA VAL A 300 -7.23 -0.22 -6.86
C VAL A 300 -7.59 -1.01 -8.11
N LEU A 301 -8.66 -0.59 -8.79
CA LEU A 301 -9.18 -1.23 -10.00
C LEU A 301 -8.34 -0.99 -11.27
N ARG A 302 -7.52 0.06 -11.36
CA ARG A 302 -6.72 0.31 -12.59
C ARG A 302 -5.36 -0.36 -12.60
N ALA A 303 -4.71 -0.52 -11.45
CA ALA A 303 -3.28 -0.79 -11.46
C ALA A 303 -2.86 -2.22 -11.90
N ARG A 304 -3.80 -3.17 -12.09
CA ARG A 304 -3.54 -4.54 -12.59
C ARG A 304 -4.73 -5.27 -13.20
N PHE A 305 -5.91 -4.67 -13.22
CA PHE A 305 -6.90 -5.15 -14.14
C PHE A 305 -6.47 -4.77 -15.55
N CYS A 306 -6.93 -5.53 -16.53
CA CYS A 306 -6.70 -5.21 -17.91
C CYS A 306 -7.07 -3.73 -18.15
N PRO A 307 -6.14 -2.87 -18.60
CA PRO A 307 -6.42 -1.44 -18.77
C PRO A 307 -7.50 -1.17 -19.82
N CYS A 308 -7.80 -2.18 -20.65
CA CYS A 308 -8.92 -2.16 -21.58
C CYS A 308 -10.25 -2.49 -20.88
N CYS A 309 -10.39 -3.67 -20.25
CA CYS A 309 -11.70 -4.17 -19.81
C CYS A 309 -11.91 -4.21 -18.30
N GLY A 310 -10.93 -3.79 -17.50
CA GLY A 310 -11.08 -3.73 -16.06
C GLY A 310 -11.17 -5.07 -15.35
N LEU A 311 -10.87 -6.21 -16.01
CA LEU A 311 -10.90 -7.56 -15.41
C LEU A 311 -9.51 -8.13 -15.07
N PRO A 312 -9.40 -9.10 -14.13
CA PRO A 312 -8.12 -9.58 -13.61
C PRO A 312 -7.46 -10.59 -14.57
N HIS A 313 -7.08 -10.16 -15.76
CA HIS A 313 -6.26 -10.93 -16.71
C HIS A 313 -5.21 -10.03 -17.36
N LYS A 314 -4.23 -10.63 -18.06
CA LYS A 314 -3.23 -9.83 -18.77
C LYS A 314 -3.90 -9.09 -19.93
N LEU A 315 -3.35 -7.93 -20.29
CA LEU A 315 -3.82 -7.17 -21.45
C LEU A 315 -3.80 -8.03 -22.72
N VAL A 316 -2.73 -8.81 -22.95
CA VAL A 316 -2.63 -9.72 -24.12
C VAL A 316 -3.69 -10.85 -24.15
N GLU A 317 -4.31 -11.14 -23.01
CA GLU A 317 -5.38 -12.13 -22.88
C GLU A 317 -6.77 -11.48 -23.02
N CYS A 318 -6.84 -10.15 -23.14
CA CYS A 318 -8.10 -9.42 -23.24
C CYS A 318 -8.71 -9.55 -24.64
N PRO A 319 -9.96 -10.06 -24.75
CA PRO A 319 -10.61 -10.22 -26.04
C PRO A 319 -11.00 -8.89 -26.68
N ILE A 320 -11.36 -7.89 -25.86
CA ILE A 320 -11.87 -6.60 -26.35
C ILE A 320 -10.80 -5.50 -26.48
N ARG A 321 -9.50 -5.80 -26.31
CA ARG A 321 -8.45 -4.76 -26.31
C ARG A 321 -8.26 -4.04 -27.64
N PHE A 322 -8.63 -4.68 -28.74
CA PHE A 322 -8.56 -4.08 -30.07
C PHE A 322 -9.67 -3.05 -30.27
N ASP A 323 -10.83 -3.26 -29.65
CA ASP A 323 -11.97 -2.33 -29.70
C ASP A 323 -11.75 -1.10 -28.82
N TYR A 324 -10.89 -1.21 -27.80
CA TYR A 324 -10.57 -0.15 -26.84
C TYR A 324 -9.06 0.10 -26.79
N PRO A 325 -8.49 0.83 -27.76
CA PRO A 325 -7.09 1.22 -27.73
C PRO A 325 -6.79 2.20 -26.57
N PRO A 326 -5.51 2.42 -26.21
CA PRO A 326 -5.14 3.46 -25.26
C PRO A 326 -5.65 4.83 -25.71
N ARG A 327 -5.93 5.71 -24.75
CA ARG A 327 -6.33 7.10 -25.03
C ARG A 327 -5.28 7.83 -25.87
N ASP A 328 -5.70 8.82 -26.65
CA ASP A 328 -4.89 9.53 -27.66
C ASP A 328 -3.56 10.10 -27.16
N HIS A 329 -3.43 10.38 -25.87
CA HIS A 329 -2.19 10.91 -25.27
C HIS A 329 -1.18 9.82 -24.86
N GLN A 330 -1.57 8.54 -24.88
CA GLN A 330 -0.70 7.44 -24.47
C GLN A 330 0.03 6.86 -25.69
N THR A 331 1.30 7.26 -25.86
CA THR A 331 2.16 6.75 -26.92
C THR A 331 2.69 5.35 -26.59
N CYS A 332 2.74 4.47 -27.59
CA CYS A 332 3.38 3.17 -27.48
C CYS A 332 4.87 3.30 -27.13
N LYS A 333 5.35 2.50 -26.16
CA LYS A 333 6.75 2.55 -25.71
C LYS A 333 7.76 2.08 -26.76
N HIS A 334 7.31 1.33 -27.77
CA HIS A 334 8.17 0.77 -28.82
C HIS A 334 8.25 1.70 -30.03
N CYS A 335 7.11 2.01 -30.66
CA CYS A 335 7.09 2.81 -31.89
C CYS A 335 6.75 4.29 -31.70
N ARG A 336 6.44 4.73 -30.47
CA ARG A 336 6.02 6.10 -30.11
C ARG A 336 4.73 6.61 -30.77
N LYS A 337 4.02 5.77 -31.55
CA LYS A 337 2.69 6.08 -32.12
C LYS A 337 1.58 5.87 -31.09
N THR A 338 0.45 6.55 -31.27
CA THR A 338 -0.76 6.41 -30.44
C THR A 338 -1.70 5.33 -31.02
N GLY A 339 -2.84 5.07 -30.37
CA GLY A 339 -3.91 4.23 -30.95
C GLY A 339 -3.73 2.72 -30.88
N HIS A 340 -2.69 2.20 -30.20
CA HIS A 340 -2.53 0.76 -29.97
C HIS A 340 -1.79 0.46 -28.67
N TRP A 341 -2.05 -0.71 -28.09
CA TRP A 341 -1.36 -1.15 -26.90
C TRP A 341 0.07 -1.59 -27.21
N SER A 342 1.02 -1.35 -26.31
CA SER A 342 2.42 -1.79 -26.49
C SER A 342 2.59 -3.31 -26.60
N VAL A 343 1.60 -4.10 -26.15
CA VAL A 343 1.61 -5.56 -26.33
C VAL A 343 1.26 -5.98 -27.77
N ASP A 344 0.57 -5.12 -28.51
CA ASP A 344 0.13 -5.33 -29.90
C ASP A 344 0.99 -4.56 -30.92
N CYS A 345 2.11 -3.96 -30.47
CA CYS A 345 2.98 -3.18 -31.35
C CYS A 345 3.79 -4.09 -32.30
N GLU A 346 3.65 -3.88 -33.61
CA GLU A 346 4.39 -4.62 -34.64
C GLU A 346 5.91 -4.51 -34.49
N ASP A 347 6.43 -3.32 -34.15
CA ASP A 347 7.88 -3.11 -33.99
C ASP A 347 8.48 -3.94 -32.84
N LYS A 348 7.68 -4.29 -31.82
CA LYS A 348 8.12 -5.19 -30.74
C LYS A 348 8.30 -6.62 -31.23
N GLN A 349 7.51 -7.06 -32.21
CA GLN A 349 7.60 -8.43 -32.74
C GLN A 349 8.87 -8.62 -33.56
N LYS A 350 9.36 -7.57 -34.22
CA LYS A 350 10.61 -7.57 -34.97
C LYS A 350 11.85 -7.77 -34.08
N ASP A 351 11.82 -7.26 -32.85
CA ASP A 351 12.95 -7.40 -31.88
C ASP A 351 13.08 -8.83 -31.31
N ILE A 352 12.06 -9.68 -31.46
CA ILE A 352 12.03 -11.06 -30.95
C ILE A 352 12.39 -12.06 -32.05
N SER A 353 12.34 -11.63 -33.31
CA SER A 353 12.63 -12.42 -34.52
C SER A 353 14.10 -12.28 -34.90
#